data_AF-A0ABD5S1H0-F1
#
_entry.id   AF-A0ABD5S1H0-F1
#
_cell.length_a   1.000
_cell.length_b   1.000
_cell.length_c   1.000
_cell.angle_alpha   90.00
_cell.angle_beta   90.00
_cell.angle_gamma   90.00
#
_symmetry.space_group_name_H-M   'P 1'
#
loop_
_entity.id
_entity.type
_entity.pdbx_description
1 polymer ?
#
loop_
_entity_poly.entity_id
_entity_poly.type
_entity_poly.pdbx_seq_one_letter_code
_entity_poly.pdbx_strand_id
1 'polypeptide(L)' 'LDRAALDDLESLNAEYGVHVLGEGGEFETLAVDGPHMGRRIELDYGTVWEGTRGRLDVTDARLE' A
#
# COMPACT_ATOMS: atom_id res chain seq x y z
N LEU A 1 5.11 2.74 -0.91
CA LEU A 1 5.76 2.69 0.41
C LEU A 1 7.16 3.26 0.25
N ASP A 2 7.47 4.30 1.02
CA ASP A 2 8.81 4.89 1.12
C ASP A 2 9.34 4.72 2.55
N ARG A 3 10.51 5.29 2.84
CA ARG A 3 11.12 5.16 4.17
C ARG A 3 10.32 5.83 5.28
N ALA A 4 9.67 6.97 5.01
CA ALA A 4 8.86 7.65 6.02
C ALA A 4 7.64 6.80 6.39
N ALA A 5 6.97 6.21 5.41
CA ALA A 5 5.86 5.29 5.66
C ALA A 5 6.29 4.03 6.44
N LEU A 6 7.53 3.56 6.27
CA LEU A 6 8.06 2.44 7.06
C LEU A 6 8.31 2.86 8.52
N ASP A 7 8.89 4.03 8.76
CA ASP A 7 9.10 4.56 10.12
C ASP A 7 7.75 4.73 10.87
N ASP A 8 6.70 5.14 10.16
CA ASP A 8 5.34 5.23 10.69
C ASP A 8 4.78 3.83 11.05
N LEU A 9 4.98 2.82 10.20
CA LEU A 9 4.57 1.45 10.47
C LEU A 9 5.33 0.83 11.66
N GLU A 10 6.63 1.12 11.82
CA GLU A 10 7.40 0.70 12.98
C GLU A 10 6.87 1.34 14.28
N SER A 11 6.47 2.61 14.23
CA SER A 11 5.85 3.30 15.36
C SER A 11 4.49 2.68 15.72
N LEU A 12 3.65 2.38 14.72
CA LEU A 12 2.36 1.70 14.91
C LEU A 12 2.53 0.26 15.40
N ASN A 13 3.58 -0.44 14.98
CA ASN A 13 3.93 -1.75 15.52
C ASN A 13 4.23 -1.68 17.01
N ALA A 14 5.04 -0.70 17.43
CA ALA A 14 5.40 -0.52 18.84
C ALA A 14 4.20 -0.14 19.72
N GLU A 15 3.26 0.65 19.19
CA GLU A 15 2.10 1.14 19.95
C GLU A 15 0.91 0.17 19.95
N TYR A 16 0.60 -0.43 18.80
CA TYR A 16 -0.63 -1.19 18.58
C TYR A 16 -0.40 -2.65 18.17
N GLY A 17 0.84 -3.05 17.88
CA GLY A 17 1.19 -4.40 17.47
C GLY A 17 0.92 -4.72 15.99
N VAL A 18 0.64 -3.72 15.15
CA VAL A 18 0.48 -3.89 13.70
C VAL A 18 1.76 -4.47 13.11
N HIS A 19 1.67 -5.56 12.36
CA HIS A 19 2.77 -6.19 11.65
C HIS A 19 3.31 -5.29 10.52
N VAL A 20 4.59 -4.92 10.60
CA VAL A 20 5.25 -4.01 9.63
C VAL A 20 5.17 -4.51 8.18
N LEU A 21 5.13 -5.84 7.97
CA LEU A 21 5.00 -6.46 6.65
C LEU A 21 3.55 -6.75 6.23
N GLY A 22 2.56 -6.41 7.06
CA GLY A 22 1.14 -6.64 6.80
C GLY A 22 0.67 -8.09 6.95
N GLU A 23 1.42 -8.92 7.68
CA GLU A 23 1.03 -10.32 7.92
C GLU A 23 -0.30 -10.41 8.66
N GLY A 24 -1.04 -11.50 8.43
CA GLY A 24 -2.39 -11.65 8.98
C GLY A 24 -3.46 -10.84 8.23
N GLY A 25 -3.10 -10.19 7.11
CA GLY A 25 -4.02 -9.45 6.25
C GLY A 25 -4.33 -8.04 6.76
N GLU A 26 -3.38 -7.42 7.47
CA GLU A 26 -3.55 -6.08 8.04
C GLU A 26 -3.56 -4.98 6.97
N PHE A 27 -2.79 -5.18 5.90
CA PHE A 27 -2.89 -4.36 4.70
C PHE A 27 -2.42 -5.15 3.48
N GLU A 28 -2.85 -4.69 2.32
CA GLU A 28 -2.47 -5.23 1.02
C GLU A 28 -1.61 -4.21 0.27
N THR A 29 -0.74 -4.68 -0.61
CA THR A 29 0.12 -3.80 -1.42
C THR A 29 0.07 -4.17 -2.90
N LEU A 30 0.39 -3.20 -3.75
CA LEU A 30 0.55 -3.38 -5.20
C LEU A 30 1.88 -2.77 -5.63
N ALA A 31 2.76 -3.59 -6.20
CA ALA A 31 4.01 -3.11 -6.78
C ALA A 31 3.72 -2.44 -8.13
N VAL A 32 3.95 -1.12 -8.20
CA VAL A 32 3.71 -0.31 -9.40
C VAL A 32 4.98 -0.12 -10.25
N ASP A 33 6.13 -0.50 -9.74
CA ASP A 33 7.42 -0.40 -10.44
C ASP A 33 8.43 -1.40 -9.85
N GLY A 34 9.45 -1.76 -10.63
CA GLY A 34 10.51 -2.66 -10.19
C GLY A 34 11.58 -2.89 -11.26
N PRO A 35 12.77 -3.42 -10.87
CA PRO A 35 13.92 -3.54 -11.78
C PRO A 35 13.69 -4.45 -12.99
N HIS A 36 12.66 -5.30 -12.94
CA HIS A 36 12.26 -6.19 -14.03
C HIS A 36 11.09 -5.64 -14.86
N MET A 37 10.51 -4.50 -14.46
CA MET A 37 9.44 -3.82 -15.19
C MET A 37 10.07 -2.84 -16.17
N GLY A 38 9.70 -2.94 -17.46
CA GLY A 38 10.23 -2.05 -18.50
C GLY A 38 9.62 -0.65 -18.49
N ARG A 39 8.51 -0.46 -17.76
CA ARG A 39 7.73 0.77 -17.60
C ARG A 39 6.99 0.73 -16.27
N ARG A 40 6.73 1.90 -15.69
CA ARG A 40 5.97 2.03 -14.43
C ARG A 40 4.48 1.85 -14.71
N ILE A 41 3.73 1.36 -13.73
CA ILE A 41 2.27 1.37 -13.75
C ILE A 41 1.78 2.65 -13.07
N GLU A 42 1.11 3.51 -13.84
CA GLU A 42 0.39 4.66 -13.31
C GLU A 42 -1.08 4.27 -13.07
N LEU A 43 -1.67 4.72 -11.96
CA LEU A 43 -3.00 4.31 -11.51
C LEU A 43 -3.91 5.52 -11.27
N ASP A 44 -5.14 5.45 -11.75
CA ASP A 44 -6.25 6.26 -11.26
C ASP A 44 -7.08 5.40 -10.30
N TYR A 45 -7.29 5.87 -9.07
CA TYR A 45 -7.98 5.10 -8.05
C TYR A 45 -8.81 5.97 -7.10
N GLY A 46 -9.91 5.39 -6.61
CA GLY A 46 -10.67 5.92 -5.48
C GLY A 46 -10.23 5.26 -4.18
N THR A 47 -10.58 5.88 -3.04
CA THR A 47 -10.42 5.27 -1.71
C THR A 47 -11.80 4.95 -1.16
N VAL A 48 -12.02 3.70 -0.76
CA VAL A 48 -13.26 3.26 -0.11
C VAL A 48 -12.96 2.94 1.35
N TRP A 49 -13.72 3.53 2.27
CA TRP A 49 -13.59 3.31 3.72
C TRP A 49 -14.87 2.72 4.31
N GLU A 50 -14.74 1.63 5.06
CA GLU A 50 -15.82 0.87 5.69
C GLU A 50 -15.70 0.90 7.22
N GLY A 51 -15.47 2.09 7.78
CA GLY A 51 -15.45 2.33 9.22
C GLY A 51 -14.12 2.00 9.90
N THR A 52 -13.64 0.76 9.79
CA THR A 52 -12.39 0.29 10.40
C THR A 52 -11.39 -0.29 9.40
N ARG A 53 -11.79 -0.45 8.15
CA ARG A 53 -10.95 -0.95 7.06
C ARG A 53 -11.23 -0.17 5.79
N GLY A 54 -10.28 -0.19 4.86
CA GLY A 54 -10.45 0.45 3.56
C GLY A 54 -9.76 -0.32 2.46
N ARG A 55 -10.09 0.06 1.22
CA ARG A 55 -9.42 -0.44 0.02
C ARG A 55 -9.21 0.69 -0.97
N LEU A 56 -8.17 0.56 -1.79
CA LEU A 56 -8.08 1.33 -3.02
C LEU A 56 -8.94 0.64 -4.08
N ASP A 57 -9.78 1.40 -4.76
CA ASP A 57 -10.57 0.94 -5.90
C ASP A 57 -9.93 1.51 -7.17
N VAL A 58 -9.07 0.70 -7.80
CA VAL A 58 -8.35 1.10 -9.02
C VAL A 58 -9.33 1.13 -10.18
N THR A 59 -9.54 2.32 -10.76
CA THR A 59 -10.50 2.55 -11.84
C THR A 59 -9.86 2.56 -13.23
N ASP A 60 -8.58 2.95 -13.32
CA ASP A 60 -7.81 2.91 -14.57
C ASP A 60 -6.32 2.65 -14.26
N ALA A 61 -5.58 2.09 -15.22
CA ALA A 61 -4.15 1.84 -15.14
C ALA A 61 -3.48 1.90 -16.52
N ARG A 62 -2.30 2.53 -16.59
CA ARG A 62 -1.51 2.69 -17.83
C ARG A 62 -0.02 2.48 -17.58
N LEU A 63 0.72 2.13 -18.64
CA LEU A 63 2.17 2.00 -18.59
C LEU A 63 2.83 3.32 -19.00
N GLU A 64 3.65 3.87 -18.10
CA GLU A 64 4.51 5.05 -18.29
C GLU A 64 5.90 4.66 -18.77
#